data_AF-A0A5E7MQE3-F1
#
_entry.id   AF-A0A5E7MQE3-F1
#
_cell.length_a   1.000
_cell.length_b   1.000
_cell.length_c   1.000
_cell.angle_alpha   90.00
_cell.angle_beta   90.00
_cell.angle_gamma   90.00
#
_symmetry.space_group_name_H-M   'P 1'
#
loop_
_entity.id
_entity.type
_entity.pdbx_description
1 polymer ?
#
loop_
_entity_poly.entity_id
_entity_poly.type
_entity_poly.pdbx_seq_one_letter_code
_entity_poly.pdbx_strand_id
1 'polypeptide(L)'
;MNSHVRLVNAMRKVLMANGIAEVPASGEFILPAAKPTLFPGAVYGFAVCLSESERDALFSEAQARRSSRLAKISSFKPIEDNLYPIYWGKDKQLGARPHQHLQNPTKTGAIRLSTYGTLSGKVLACATLVVSDYVAAERIIQRAFPDLLKTTSVKHVAEPFA
;
A
#
# COMPACT_ATOMS: atom_id res chain seq x y z
N MET A 1 4.89 -0.91 20.65
CA MET A 1 5.32 -1.46 19.34
C MET A 1 5.13 -0.38 18.28
N ASN A 2 6.15 -0.07 17.46
CA ASN A 2 6.01 1.01 16.46
C ASN A 2 5.05 0.60 15.32
N SER A 3 4.55 1.58 14.56
CA SER A 3 3.56 1.36 13.48
C SER A 3 4.07 0.41 12.39
N HIS A 4 5.38 0.42 12.10
CA HIS A 4 6.00 -0.49 11.14
C HIS A 4 5.89 -1.96 11.57
N VAL A 5 6.27 -2.30 12.81
CA VAL A 5 6.22 -3.70 13.29
C VAL A 5 4.77 -4.20 13.33
N ARG A 6 3.84 -3.34 13.75
CA ARG A 6 2.39 -3.62 13.73
C ARG A 6 1.91 -3.97 12.32
N LEU A 7 2.27 -3.15 11.33
CA LEU A 7 1.95 -3.38 9.92
C LEU A 7 2.50 -4.72 9.42
N VAL A 8 3.79 -4.99 9.63
CA VAL A 8 4.43 -6.25 9.20
C VAL A 8 3.75 -7.46 9.83
N ASN A 9 3.49 -7.42 11.14
CA ASN A 9 2.86 -8.53 11.85
C ASN A 9 1.43 -8.79 11.36
N ALA A 10 0.65 -7.74 11.10
CA ALA A 10 -0.69 -7.87 10.57
C ALA A 10 -0.70 -8.48 9.15
N MET A 11 0.21 -8.02 8.28
CA MET A 11 0.37 -8.59 6.93
C MET A 11 0.74 -10.08 7.01
N ARG A 12 1.76 -10.43 7.79
CA ARG A 12 2.22 -11.82 7.98
C ARG A 12 1.12 -12.73 8.47
N LYS A 13 0.41 -12.31 9.52
CA LYS A 13 -0.69 -13.08 10.12
C LYS A 13 -1.76 -13.42 9.08
N VAL A 14 -2.19 -12.43 8.30
CA VAL A 14 -3.23 -12.63 7.28
C VAL A 14 -2.74 -13.50 6.13
N LEU A 15 -1.54 -13.27 5.63
CA LEU A 15 -0.97 -14.04 4.52
C LEU A 15 -0.77 -15.51 4.89
N MET A 16 -0.18 -15.77 6.05
CA MET A 16 0.06 -17.12 6.56
C MET A 16 -1.26 -17.88 6.78
N ALA A 17 -2.28 -17.23 7.34
CA ALA A 17 -3.61 -17.83 7.52
C ALA A 17 -4.31 -18.19 6.20
N ASN A 18 -3.85 -17.64 5.07
CA ASN A 18 -4.36 -17.92 3.73
C ASN A 18 -3.35 -18.71 2.87
N GLY A 19 -2.34 -19.33 3.48
CA GLY A 19 -1.38 -20.19 2.77
C GLY A 19 -0.38 -19.45 1.89
N ILE A 20 -0.25 -18.12 2.03
CA ILE A 20 0.77 -17.35 1.33
C ILE A 20 2.04 -17.30 2.19
N ALA A 21 3.08 -18.00 1.75
CA ALA A 21 4.38 -17.98 2.39
C ALA A 21 5.22 -16.76 1.96
N GLU A 22 5.97 -16.20 2.90
CA GLU A 22 7.14 -15.36 2.60
C GLU A 22 8.24 -16.22 1.97
N VAL A 23 8.92 -15.68 0.96
CA VAL A 23 9.98 -16.38 0.23
C VAL A 23 11.19 -15.48 0.05
N PRO A 24 12.42 -16.02 -0.03
CA PRO A 24 13.60 -15.21 -0.28
C PRO A 24 13.55 -14.59 -1.68
N ALA A 25 14.10 -13.37 -1.81
CA ALA A 25 14.32 -12.73 -3.11
C ALA A 25 15.57 -13.31 -3.80
N SER A 26 15.53 -14.61 -4.11
CA SER A 26 16.62 -15.34 -4.76
C SER A 26 16.07 -16.46 -5.64
N GLY A 27 16.86 -16.92 -6.62
CA GLY A 27 16.48 -18.00 -7.51
C GLY A 27 17.40 -18.11 -8.72
N GLU A 28 17.04 -19.02 -9.61
CA GLU A 28 17.71 -19.26 -10.89
C GLU A 28 16.72 -19.01 -12.04
N PHE A 29 17.22 -18.58 -13.19
CA PHE A 29 16.42 -18.43 -14.40
C PHE A 29 17.17 -19.01 -15.59
N ILE A 30 16.44 -19.51 -16.57
CA ILE A 30 16.99 -20.08 -17.80
C ILE A 30 16.66 -19.15 -18.97
N LEU A 31 17.61 -19.01 -19.90
CA LEU A 31 17.41 -18.33 -21.17
C LEU A 31 17.59 -19.31 -22.33
N PRO A 32 16.72 -19.27 -23.36
CA PRO A 32 15.62 -18.31 -23.56
C PRO A 32 14.28 -18.83 -22.99
N ALA A 33 13.88 -18.38 -21.80
CA ALA A 33 12.50 -18.53 -21.34
C ALA A 33 11.62 -17.41 -21.90
N ALA A 34 10.33 -17.69 -22.18
CA ALA A 34 9.39 -16.68 -22.67
C ALA A 34 9.06 -15.59 -21.61
N LYS A 35 9.13 -15.95 -20.32
CA LYS A 35 8.91 -15.04 -19.17
C LYS A 35 9.86 -15.42 -18.03
N PRO A 36 11.17 -15.14 -18.15
CA PRO A 36 12.10 -15.41 -17.07
C PRO A 36 11.70 -14.59 -15.85
N THR A 37 11.68 -15.23 -14.69
CA THR A 37 11.36 -14.57 -13.41
C THR A 37 12.64 -14.56 -12.59
N LEU A 38 13.17 -13.36 -12.35
CA LEU A 38 14.41 -13.18 -11.58
C LEU A 38 14.17 -13.35 -10.07
N PHE A 39 13.13 -12.69 -9.56
CA PHE A 39 12.74 -12.77 -8.16
C PHE A 39 11.24 -13.08 -8.03
N PRO A 40 10.83 -13.78 -6.97
CA PRO A 40 9.42 -13.79 -6.56
C PRO A 40 8.95 -12.35 -6.34
N GLY A 41 7.71 -12.05 -6.76
CA GLY A 41 7.15 -10.73 -6.53
C GLY A 41 6.87 -10.46 -5.04
N ALA A 42 6.48 -9.23 -4.73
CA ALA A 42 6.15 -8.82 -3.37
C ALA A 42 4.77 -8.16 -3.28
N VAL A 43 4.23 -8.16 -2.06
CA VAL A 43 3.11 -7.30 -1.66
C VAL A 43 3.64 -6.22 -0.72
N TYR A 44 3.16 -4.99 -0.89
CA TYR A 44 3.55 -3.87 -0.07
C TYR A 44 2.35 -3.06 0.39
N GLY A 45 2.55 -2.28 1.44
CA GLY A 45 1.51 -1.43 1.99
C GLY A 45 2.03 -0.18 2.68
N PHE A 46 1.17 0.83 2.71
CA PHE A 46 1.33 2.03 3.52
C PHE A 46 0.22 2.09 4.55
N ALA A 47 0.57 2.43 5.79
CA ALA A 47 -0.38 2.66 6.86
C ALA A 47 0.05 3.85 7.72
N VAL A 48 -0.89 4.46 8.43
CA VAL A 48 -0.62 5.64 9.25
C VAL A 48 -1.51 5.63 10.49
N CYS A 49 -0.96 6.09 11.62
CA CYS A 49 -1.73 6.28 12.83
C CYS A 49 -2.56 7.55 12.73
N LEU A 50 -3.88 7.45 12.93
CA LEU A 50 -4.81 8.58 12.85
C LEU A 50 -5.70 8.64 14.08
N SER A 51 -5.96 9.84 14.60
CA SER A 51 -7.14 10.08 15.44
C SER A 51 -8.42 9.95 14.60
N GLU A 52 -9.59 9.95 15.25
CA GLU A 52 -10.87 9.94 14.54
C GLU A 52 -11.05 11.18 13.64
N SER A 53 -10.68 12.37 14.14
CA SER A 53 -10.76 13.60 13.35
C SER A 53 -9.81 13.57 12.14
N GLU A 54 -8.62 13.01 12.30
CA GLU A 54 -7.65 12.86 11.21
C GLU A 54 -8.08 11.80 10.18
N ARG A 55 -8.71 10.72 10.64
CA ARG A 55 -9.35 9.72 9.76
C ARG A 55 -10.42 10.36 8.89
N ASP A 56 -11.28 11.19 9.49
CA ASP A 56 -12.39 11.84 8.80
C ASP A 56 -11.89 12.89 7.80
N ALA A 57 -10.88 13.67 8.18
CA ALA A 57 -10.20 14.61 7.30
C ALA A 57 -9.56 13.91 6.09
N LEU A 58 -8.81 12.83 6.33
CA LEU A 58 -8.13 12.09 5.26
C LEU A 58 -9.13 11.42 4.31
N PHE A 59 -10.20 10.84 4.85
CA PHE A 59 -11.27 10.25 4.04
C PHE A 59 -11.93 11.31 3.16
N SER A 60 -12.27 12.47 3.72
CA SER A 60 -12.88 13.59 3.00
C SER A 60 -11.97 14.13 1.90
N GLU A 61 -10.67 14.28 2.20
CA GLU A 61 -9.66 14.69 1.23
C GLU A 61 -9.54 13.67 0.07
N ALA A 62 -9.54 12.37 0.37
CA ALA A 62 -9.51 11.32 -0.65
C ALA A 62 -10.78 11.28 -1.52
N GLN A 63 -11.96 11.56 -0.94
CA GLN A 63 -13.22 11.69 -1.69
C GLN A 63 -13.20 12.89 -2.62
N ALA A 64 -12.79 14.06 -2.13
CA ALA A 64 -12.70 15.29 -2.93
C ALA A 64 -11.74 15.11 -4.13
N ARG A 65 -10.68 14.34 -3.94
CA ARG A 65 -9.71 13.97 -4.99
C ARG A 65 -10.17 12.81 -5.88
N ARG A 66 -11.36 12.23 -5.66
CA ARG A 66 -11.85 11.02 -6.37
C ARG A 66 -10.84 9.87 -6.34
N SER A 67 -9.96 9.85 -5.35
CA SER A 67 -8.88 8.88 -5.16
C SER A 67 -9.22 7.84 -4.10
N SER A 68 -10.38 7.97 -3.46
CA SER A 68 -10.88 6.94 -2.55
C SER A 68 -11.34 5.69 -3.31
N ARG A 69 -10.94 4.53 -2.79
CA ARG A 69 -11.47 3.21 -3.14
C ARG A 69 -12.78 2.92 -2.38
N LEU A 70 -12.95 3.51 -1.21
CA LEU A 70 -14.05 3.24 -0.31
C LEU A 70 -15.20 4.22 -0.55
N ALA A 71 -16.44 3.75 -0.52
CA ALA A 71 -17.62 4.61 -0.69
C ALA A 71 -18.08 5.27 0.61
N LYS A 72 -17.81 4.63 1.76
CA LYS A 72 -18.29 5.06 3.08
C LYS A 72 -17.14 5.04 4.07
N ILE A 73 -17.11 6.03 4.97
CA ILE A 73 -16.09 6.11 6.00
C ILE A 73 -16.13 4.94 6.99
N SER A 74 -17.32 4.37 7.24
CA SER A 74 -17.50 3.18 8.08
C SER A 74 -16.77 1.93 7.54
N SER A 75 -16.40 1.93 6.26
CA SER A 75 -15.58 0.89 5.63
C SER A 75 -14.08 1.12 5.84
N PHE A 76 -13.66 2.33 6.19
CA PHE A 76 -12.27 2.66 6.45
C PHE A 76 -11.93 2.30 7.91
N LYS A 77 -11.58 1.03 8.12
CA LYS A 77 -11.29 0.47 9.43
C LYS A 77 -9.78 0.37 9.67
N PRO A 78 -9.33 0.50 10.93
CA PRO A 78 -7.93 0.30 11.27
C PRO A 78 -7.54 -1.18 11.10
N ILE A 79 -6.27 -1.42 10.77
CA ILE A 79 -5.61 -2.74 10.81
C ILE A 79 -5.54 -3.21 12.27
N GLU A 80 -5.10 -2.32 13.15
CA GLU A 80 -4.92 -2.53 14.57
C GLU A 80 -5.01 -1.15 15.26
N ASP A 81 -5.73 -1.04 16.38
CA ASP A 81 -6.01 0.20 17.12
C ASP A 81 -6.33 1.42 16.22
N ASN A 82 -5.38 2.33 16.07
CA ASN A 82 -5.48 3.55 15.28
C ASN A 82 -4.66 3.52 13.97
N LEU A 83 -4.13 2.37 13.57
CA LEU A 83 -3.28 2.21 12.39
C LEU A 83 -4.16 1.92 11.16
N TYR A 84 -4.35 2.91 10.29
CA TYR A 84 -5.24 2.80 9.14
C TYR A 84 -4.49 2.44 7.84
N PRO A 85 -5.05 1.53 7.01
CA PRO A 85 -4.45 1.13 5.74
C PRO A 85 -4.67 2.22 4.66
N ILE A 86 -3.59 2.84 4.20
CA ILE A 86 -3.65 3.87 3.16
C ILE A 86 -3.75 3.26 1.78
N TYR A 87 -2.89 2.30 1.49
CA TYR A 87 -2.83 1.66 0.17
C TYR A 87 -2.12 0.32 0.25
N TRP A 88 -2.63 -0.65 -0.49
CA TRP A 88 -1.96 -1.92 -0.77
C TRP A 88 -1.63 -2.01 -2.25
N GLY A 89 -0.43 -2.50 -2.55
CA GLY A 89 -0.02 -2.79 -3.91
C GLY A 89 0.83 -4.03 -3.98
N LYS A 90 1.02 -4.49 -5.21
CA LYS A 90 1.97 -5.55 -5.52
C LYS A 90 3.11 -5.05 -6.38
N ASP A 91 4.26 -5.66 -6.20
CA ASP A 91 5.48 -5.28 -6.88
C ASP A 91 6.13 -6.47 -7.58
N LYS A 92 6.32 -6.34 -8.88
CA LYS A 92 7.10 -7.30 -9.68
C LYS A 92 8.59 -6.99 -9.64
N GLN A 93 8.95 -5.75 -9.31
CA GLN A 93 10.30 -5.22 -9.30
C GLN A 93 10.56 -4.67 -7.90
N LEU A 94 10.97 -5.56 -7.00
CA LEU A 94 11.08 -5.31 -5.55
C LEU A 94 11.53 -3.89 -5.20
N GLY A 95 10.59 -3.09 -4.66
CA GLY A 95 10.85 -1.76 -4.14
C GLY A 95 10.61 -0.62 -5.13
N ALA A 96 10.50 -0.89 -6.43
CA ALA A 96 10.29 0.14 -7.44
C ALA A 96 8.91 0.81 -7.32
N ARG A 97 7.85 0.01 -7.12
CA ARG A 97 6.48 0.54 -7.03
C ARG A 97 6.20 1.32 -5.75
N PRO A 98 6.62 0.87 -4.55
CA PRO A 98 6.55 1.69 -3.33
C PRO A 98 7.17 3.07 -3.49
N HIS A 99 8.37 3.17 -4.07
CA HIS A 99 9.07 4.45 -4.24
C HIS A 99 8.31 5.42 -5.14
N GLN A 100 7.66 4.93 -6.20
CA GLN A 100 6.85 5.76 -7.10
C GLN A 100 5.66 6.45 -6.41
N HIS A 101 5.21 5.94 -5.25
CA HIS A 101 4.10 6.51 -4.51
C HIS A 101 4.48 7.67 -3.60
N LEU A 102 5.78 7.82 -3.29
CA LEU A 102 6.28 8.82 -2.35
C LEU A 102 6.27 10.23 -2.94
N GLN A 103 6.35 10.35 -4.26
CA GLN A 103 6.45 11.63 -4.97
C GLN A 103 5.16 11.96 -5.73
N ASN A 104 5.19 13.03 -6.52
CA ASN A 104 4.14 13.41 -7.48
C ASN A 104 4.57 13.12 -8.93
N PRO A 105 4.69 11.84 -9.35
CA PRO A 105 5.16 11.53 -10.70
C PRO A 105 4.16 12.04 -11.75
N THR A 106 4.69 12.42 -12.90
CA THR A 106 3.91 12.91 -14.05
C THR A 106 3.10 11.82 -14.75
N LYS A 107 3.42 10.55 -14.50
CA LYS A 107 2.80 9.35 -15.11
C LYS A 107 1.66 8.79 -14.25
N THR A 108 0.74 8.08 -14.90
CA THR A 108 -0.39 7.40 -14.26
C THR A 108 0.06 6.24 -13.39
N GLY A 109 -0.70 5.93 -12.32
CA GLY A 109 -0.50 4.69 -11.55
C GLY A 109 0.20 4.85 -10.20
N ALA A 110 0.20 6.07 -9.63
CA ALA A 110 0.66 6.34 -8.27
C ALA A 110 -0.42 7.02 -7.41
N ILE A 111 -0.42 6.72 -6.10
CA ILE A 111 -1.32 7.34 -5.13
C ILE A 111 -0.88 8.74 -4.66
N ARG A 112 0.38 9.13 -4.93
CA ARG A 112 0.92 10.48 -4.68
C ARG A 112 0.82 10.93 -3.22
N LEU A 113 1.44 10.18 -2.31
CA LEU A 113 1.36 10.40 -0.87
C LEU A 113 1.78 11.81 -0.46
N SER A 114 2.82 12.38 -1.11
CA SER A 114 3.33 13.73 -0.84
C SER A 114 2.37 14.88 -1.12
N THR A 115 1.19 14.59 -1.68
CA THR A 115 0.23 15.63 -2.07
C THR A 115 -0.93 15.76 -1.08
N TYR A 116 -1.08 14.89 -0.08
CA TYR A 116 -2.24 14.90 0.84
C TYR A 116 -1.96 15.77 2.06
N GLY A 117 -2.64 16.91 2.20
CA GLY A 117 -2.44 17.82 3.34
C GLY A 117 -2.56 17.09 4.70
N THR A 118 -3.52 16.16 4.82
CA THR A 118 -3.75 15.40 6.05
C THR A 118 -2.61 14.43 6.40
N LEU A 119 -1.74 14.08 5.45
CA LEU A 119 -0.57 13.23 5.68
C LEU A 119 0.70 14.04 5.97
N SER A 120 0.67 15.37 5.84
CA SER A 120 1.83 16.22 6.11
C SER A 120 2.32 16.05 7.55
N GLY A 121 3.63 15.89 7.72
CA GLY A 121 4.27 15.71 9.03
C GLY A 121 3.96 14.38 9.75
N LYS A 122 3.20 13.47 9.13
CA LYS A 122 2.89 12.17 9.74
C LYS A 122 3.97 11.13 9.44
N VAL A 123 4.15 10.20 10.39
CA VAL A 123 4.96 9.00 10.20
C VAL A 123 4.12 7.93 9.50
N LEU A 124 4.46 7.61 8.25
CA LEU A 124 3.84 6.51 7.51
C LEU A 124 4.63 5.22 7.73
N ALA A 125 3.95 4.19 8.22
CA ALA A 125 4.48 2.83 8.19
C ALA A 125 4.46 2.32 6.74
N CYS A 126 5.57 1.74 6.31
CA CYS A 126 5.71 1.10 5.00
C CYS A 126 6.31 -0.29 5.19
N ALA A 127 5.74 -1.30 4.54
CA ALA A 127 6.26 -2.66 4.56
C ALA A 127 6.18 -3.28 3.17
N THR A 128 7.14 -4.15 2.85
CA THR A 128 7.15 -4.98 1.64
C THR A 128 7.53 -6.39 2.05
N LEU A 129 6.69 -7.37 1.68
CA LEU A 129 6.92 -8.79 1.92
C LEU A 129 7.06 -9.50 0.58
N VAL A 130 8.20 -10.17 0.37
CA VAL A 130 8.42 -11.04 -0.79
C VAL A 130 7.66 -12.34 -0.55
N VAL A 131 6.82 -12.73 -1.49
CA VAL A 131 5.81 -13.78 -1.26
C VAL A 131 5.71 -14.74 -2.44
N SER A 132 5.29 -15.95 -2.13
CA SER A 132 5.06 -17.04 -3.10
C SER A 132 4.05 -16.69 -4.20
N ASP A 133 3.00 -15.92 -3.89
CA ASP A 133 2.05 -15.38 -4.88
C ASP A 133 1.64 -13.95 -4.52
N TYR A 134 2.33 -12.98 -5.12
CA TYR A 134 2.09 -11.55 -4.89
C TYR A 134 0.75 -11.05 -5.44
N VAL A 135 0.14 -11.76 -6.39
CA VAL A 135 -1.19 -11.40 -6.93
C VAL A 135 -2.28 -11.83 -5.97
N ALA A 136 -2.19 -13.05 -5.44
CA ALA A 136 -3.10 -13.53 -4.41
C ALA A 136 -2.93 -12.73 -3.11
N ALA A 137 -1.68 -12.46 -2.71
CA ALA A 137 -1.36 -11.71 -1.50
C ALA A 137 -2.02 -10.33 -1.45
N GLU A 138 -1.92 -9.54 -2.53
CA GLU A 138 -2.57 -8.23 -2.65
C GLU A 138 -4.07 -8.32 -2.42
N ARG A 139 -4.74 -9.28 -3.07
CA ARG A 139 -6.20 -9.47 -2.96
C ARG A 139 -6.61 -9.89 -1.56
N ILE A 140 -5.84 -10.78 -0.94
CA ILE A 140 -6.10 -11.27 0.42
C ILE A 140 -5.98 -10.11 1.43
N ILE A 141 -4.90 -9.33 1.34
CA ILE A 141 -4.67 -8.19 2.25
C ILE A 141 -5.73 -7.11 2.05
N GLN A 142 -6.07 -6.74 0.80
CA GLN A 142 -7.11 -5.74 0.54
C GLN A 142 -8.49 -6.15 1.08
N ARG A 143 -8.80 -7.46 1.08
CA ARG A 143 -10.05 -7.97 1.66
C ARG A 143 -10.03 -7.92 3.19
N ALA A 144 -8.90 -8.30 3.80
CA ALA A 144 -8.76 -8.27 5.26
C ALA A 144 -8.73 -6.84 5.81
N PHE A 145 -8.06 -5.93 5.11
CA PHE A 145 -7.84 -4.55 5.51
C PHE A 145 -8.15 -3.62 4.32
N PRO A 146 -9.41 -3.22 4.10
CA PRO A 146 -9.78 -2.34 2.99
C PRO A 146 -9.00 -1.02 3.02
N ASP A 147 -8.18 -0.76 2.00
CA ASP A 147 -7.37 0.45 1.89
C ASP A 147 -8.15 1.65 1.36
N LEU A 148 -7.78 2.84 1.82
CA LEU A 148 -8.47 4.06 1.45
C LEU A 148 -8.23 4.44 -0.02
N LEU A 149 -6.98 4.41 -0.47
CA LEU A 149 -6.59 5.01 -1.74
C LEU A 149 -6.62 4.01 -2.90
N LYS A 150 -6.89 4.52 -4.09
CA LYS A 150 -6.63 3.83 -5.36
C LYS A 150 -5.72 4.68 -6.22
N THR A 151 -4.97 4.04 -7.10
CA THR A 151 -4.23 4.77 -8.13
C THR A 151 -5.22 5.44 -9.08
N THR A 152 -4.91 6.66 -9.48
CA THR A 152 -5.73 7.42 -10.42
C THR A 152 -4.86 7.96 -11.55
N SER A 153 -5.43 8.06 -12.75
CA SER A 153 -4.82 8.76 -13.89
C SER A 153 -5.11 10.26 -13.88
N VAL A 154 -6.06 10.71 -13.06
CA VAL A 154 -6.48 12.11 -12.95
C VAL A 154 -5.38 12.93 -12.29
N LYS A 155 -4.82 13.91 -13.00
CA LYS A 155 -3.85 14.85 -12.41
C LYS A 155 -4.58 15.78 -11.44
N HIS A 156 -4.17 15.79 -10.18
CA HIS A 156 -4.58 16.81 -9.22
C HIS A 156 -3.41 17.76 -9.05
N VAL A 157 -3.66 19.05 -9.30
CA VAL A 157 -2.70 20.14 -9.15
C VAL A 157 -2.66 20.49 -7.66
N ALA A 158 -2.15 19.57 -6.84
CA ALA A 158 -1.75 19.89 -5.48
C ALA A 158 -0.23 19.94 -5.47
N GLU A 159 0.33 21.02 -4.93
CA GLU A 159 1.77 21.12 -4.77
C GLU A 159 2.24 20.04 -3.78
N PRO A 160 3.37 19.36 -4.06
CA PRO A 160 4.02 18.51 -3.06
C PRO A 160 4.30 19.33 -1.80
N PHE A 161 4.39 18.67 -0.64
CA PHE A 161 4.98 19.34 0.53
C PHE A 161 6.34 19.95 0.16
N ALA A 162 6.54 21.20 0.57
CA ALA A 162 7.81 21.92 0.41
C ALA A 162 8.91 21.30 1.26
#